data_AF-A0ABD6D7X4-F1
#
_entry.id   AF-A0ABD6D7X4-F1
#
_cell.length_a   1.000
_cell.length_b   1.000
_cell.length_c   1.000
_cell.angle_alpha   90.00
_cell.angle_beta   90.00
_cell.angle_gamma   90.00
#
_symmetry.space_group_name_H-M   'P 1'
#
loop_
_entity.id
_entity.type
_entity.pdbx_description
1 polymer ?
#
loop_
_entity_poly.entity_id
_entity_poly.type
_entity_poly.pdbx_seq_one_letter_code
_entity_poly.pdbx_strand_id
1 'polypeptide(L)'
;MNRRTLLAGGGCIGLASLSGCLGTVDSLLEGNPDVDRRDPSSAPRPPSWMQSDGLDRNATAETAVQFGSTANTHWVYLTAASTRSLETHVTVRRKGADRFYTETVSLSHASYVVLGFGQPSTYVVDLSVAGETATVEVPEDFVDCNDSSQLVVVRSDGTVEKSSQTTQVECGPL
;
A
#
# COMPACT_ATOMS: atom_id res chain seq x y z
N MET A 1 -8.59 76.92 -22.88
CA MET A 1 -7.19 77.31 -23.15
C MET A 1 -6.34 76.05 -23.18
N ASN A 2 -5.53 75.93 -24.23
CA ASN A 2 -4.50 74.91 -24.46
C ASN A 2 -3.53 74.78 -23.27
N ARG A 3 -3.05 73.56 -23.02
CA ARG A 3 -1.64 73.18 -23.33
C ARG A 3 -1.41 71.68 -23.09
N ARG A 4 -1.20 70.97 -24.21
CA ARG A 4 -0.50 69.69 -24.29
C ARG A 4 0.99 69.92 -24.01
N THR A 5 1.65 69.07 -23.23
CA THR A 5 3.08 68.75 -23.45
C THR A 5 3.42 67.34 -22.95
N LEU A 6 4.11 66.62 -23.83
CA LEU A 6 4.63 65.25 -23.75
C LEU A 6 5.87 65.13 -22.86
N LEU A 7 6.17 63.91 -22.38
CA LEU A 7 7.47 63.21 -22.32
C LEU A 7 7.26 61.92 -21.49
N ALA A 8 7.18 60.71 -22.06
CA ALA A 8 8.25 59.90 -22.65
C ALA A 8 9.42 59.60 -21.69
N GLY A 9 9.37 58.41 -21.10
CA GLY A 9 10.43 57.73 -20.34
C GLY A 9 9.79 56.47 -19.74
N GLY A 10 10.04 55.26 -20.22
CA GLY A 10 11.36 54.65 -20.38
C GLY A 10 11.64 53.86 -19.10
N GLY A 11 11.27 52.57 -19.08
CA GLY A 11 11.50 51.72 -17.90
C GLY A 11 10.82 50.37 -17.98
N CYS A 12 11.35 49.47 -18.81
CA CYS A 12 11.12 48.04 -18.63
C CYS A 12 11.83 47.61 -17.35
N ILE A 13 11.11 47.47 -16.25
CA ILE A 13 11.59 46.73 -15.08
C ILE A 13 10.82 45.41 -15.08
N GLY A 14 11.50 44.37 -15.52
CA GLY A 14 11.03 43.00 -15.36
C GLY A 14 10.89 42.70 -13.88
N LEU A 15 9.65 42.52 -13.44
CA LEU A 15 9.38 41.79 -12.20
C LEU A 15 9.61 40.32 -12.54
N ALA A 16 10.84 39.85 -12.27
CA ALA A 16 11.07 38.43 -12.08
C ALA A 16 10.30 38.04 -10.82
N SER A 17 9.07 37.57 -11.01
CA SER A 17 8.32 36.86 -10.00
C SER A 17 9.12 35.62 -9.64
N LEU A 18 9.94 35.72 -8.59
CA LEU A 18 10.36 34.58 -7.82
C LEU A 18 9.11 34.12 -7.05
N SER A 19 8.19 33.45 -7.74
CA SER A 19 7.28 32.52 -7.11
C SER A 19 8.14 31.36 -6.61
N GLY A 20 8.82 31.61 -5.50
CA GLY A 20 9.40 30.56 -4.68
C GLY A 20 8.22 29.74 -4.19
N CYS A 21 7.98 28.62 -4.86
CA CYS A 21 7.27 27.52 -4.24
C CYS A 21 8.08 27.14 -3.00
N LEU A 22 7.73 27.73 -1.86
CA LEU A 22 7.89 27.07 -0.57
C LEU A 22 6.98 25.83 -0.65
N GLY A 23 7.47 24.80 -1.35
CA GLY A 23 6.95 23.45 -1.21
C GLY A 23 7.25 23.08 0.23
N THR A 24 6.24 23.23 1.07
CA THR A 24 6.19 22.68 2.41
C THR A 24 6.64 21.23 2.35
N VAL A 25 7.77 20.95 3.02
CA VAL A 25 8.34 19.61 3.21
C VAL A 25 7.41 18.66 3.96
N ASP A 26 6.23 19.12 4.41
CA ASP A 26 5.14 18.30 4.96
C ASP A 26 4.47 17.37 3.91
N SER A 27 4.45 17.74 2.63
CA SER A 27 3.67 16.98 1.62
C SER A 27 4.29 15.66 1.15
N LEU A 28 5.53 15.33 1.55
CA LEU A 28 6.14 14.05 1.17
C LEU A 28 5.60 12.85 1.96
N LEU A 29 4.94 13.08 3.11
CA LEU A 29 4.32 12.02 3.91
C LEU A 29 2.78 12.02 3.82
N GLU A 30 2.15 13.12 3.41
CA GLU A 30 0.69 13.23 3.28
C GLU A 30 0.11 12.60 1.99
N GLY A 31 0.95 12.38 0.96
CA GLY A 31 0.52 11.76 -0.30
C GLY A 31 0.28 10.25 -0.18
N ASN A 32 -0.54 9.70 -1.10
CA ASN A 32 -0.64 8.26 -1.30
C ASN A 32 0.76 7.66 -1.55
N PRO A 33 1.05 6.46 -1.02
CA PRO A 33 2.34 5.82 -1.27
C PRO A 33 2.48 5.53 -2.77
N ASP A 34 3.72 5.46 -3.23
CA ASP A 34 3.99 4.91 -4.57
C ASP A 34 3.53 3.44 -4.62
N VAL A 35 3.05 3.00 -5.78
CA VAL A 35 2.51 1.65 -5.99
C VAL A 35 3.39 0.92 -6.99
N ASP A 36 4.23 0.03 -6.48
CA ASP A 36 5.15 -0.78 -7.27
C ASP A 36 4.55 -2.18 -7.52
N ARG A 37 4.21 -2.47 -8.77
CA ARG A 37 3.82 -3.84 -9.17
C ARG A 37 5.07 -4.67 -9.47
N ARG A 38 5.24 -5.74 -8.70
CA ARG A 38 6.38 -6.65 -8.81
C ARG A 38 6.04 -7.85 -9.67
N ASP A 39 7.08 -8.48 -10.23
CA ASP A 39 6.95 -9.79 -10.87
C ASP A 39 6.50 -10.81 -9.80
N PRO A 40 5.35 -11.50 -9.96
CA PRO A 40 4.89 -12.48 -8.98
C PRO A 40 5.88 -13.63 -8.75
N SER A 41 6.72 -13.97 -9.73
CA SER A 41 7.79 -14.98 -9.57
C SER A 41 8.92 -14.52 -8.64
N SER A 42 9.01 -13.21 -8.38
CA SER A 42 9.95 -12.59 -7.44
C SER A 42 9.34 -12.27 -6.08
N ALA A 43 8.07 -12.63 -5.86
CA ALA A 43 7.39 -12.45 -4.58
C ALA A 43 8.18 -13.11 -3.43
N PRO A 44 8.22 -12.48 -2.24
CA PRO A 44 8.77 -13.13 -1.07
C PRO A 44 8.03 -14.44 -0.82
N ARG A 45 8.77 -15.49 -0.47
CA ARG A 45 8.19 -16.80 -0.23
C ARG A 45 7.39 -16.77 1.09
N PRO A 46 6.18 -17.34 1.12
CA PRO A 46 5.41 -17.44 2.35
C PRO A 46 6.21 -18.21 3.42
N PRO A 47 6.31 -17.68 4.65
CA PRO A 47 6.86 -18.41 5.78
C PRO A 47 6.20 -19.77 5.99
N SER A 48 6.96 -20.77 6.48
CA SER A 48 6.45 -22.14 6.61
C SER A 48 5.27 -22.29 7.57
N TRP A 49 5.13 -21.39 8.55
CA TRP A 49 4.01 -21.40 9.49
C TRP A 49 2.66 -21.13 8.79
N MET A 50 2.65 -20.43 7.65
CA MET A 50 1.40 -20.20 6.89
C MET A 50 0.83 -21.49 6.29
N GLN A 51 1.63 -22.56 6.20
CA GLN A 51 1.17 -23.85 5.68
C GLN A 51 0.20 -24.56 6.63
N SER A 52 0.35 -24.38 7.94
CA SER A 52 -0.64 -24.91 8.90
C SER A 52 -1.96 -24.14 8.88
N ASP A 53 -1.92 -22.92 8.35
CA ASP A 53 -3.02 -21.95 8.42
C ASP A 53 -3.78 -21.85 7.09
N GLY A 54 -3.51 -22.75 6.14
CA GLY A 54 -4.34 -22.95 4.94
C GLY A 54 -3.68 -22.58 3.60
N LEU A 55 -2.43 -22.11 3.58
CA LEU A 55 -1.71 -21.86 2.33
C LEU A 55 -0.92 -23.10 1.89
N ASP A 56 -1.16 -23.61 0.68
CA ASP A 56 -0.43 -24.79 0.21
C ASP A 56 1.07 -24.52 0.12
N ARG A 57 1.88 -25.54 0.45
CA ARG A 57 3.35 -25.46 0.34
C ARG A 57 3.85 -25.08 -1.05
N ASN A 58 3.09 -25.44 -2.07
CA ASN A 58 3.41 -25.19 -3.48
C ASN A 58 2.58 -24.03 -4.06
N ALA A 59 1.92 -23.24 -3.22
CA ALA A 59 1.15 -22.10 -3.68
C ALA A 59 2.06 -21.10 -4.41
N THR A 60 1.52 -20.49 -5.45
CA THR A 60 2.22 -19.49 -6.26
C THR A 60 1.60 -18.12 -6.08
N ALA A 61 2.43 -17.08 -6.07
CA ALA A 61 1.91 -15.72 -6.10
C ALA A 61 1.27 -15.46 -7.46
N GLU A 62 0.03 -14.97 -7.45
CA GLU A 62 -0.66 -14.46 -8.63
C GLU A 62 -0.34 -12.98 -8.84
N THR A 63 -0.28 -12.23 -7.74
CA THR A 63 0.01 -10.79 -7.74
C THR A 63 0.98 -10.46 -6.61
N ALA A 64 1.94 -9.58 -6.91
CA ALA A 64 2.83 -8.98 -5.92
C ALA A 64 2.83 -7.45 -6.08
N VAL A 65 2.46 -6.73 -5.02
CA VAL A 65 2.43 -5.26 -5.01
C VAL A 65 3.13 -4.75 -3.76
N GLN A 66 3.90 -3.68 -3.89
CA GLN A 66 4.46 -2.96 -2.75
C GLN A 66 4.01 -1.50 -2.75
N PHE A 67 3.65 -1.01 -1.57
CA PHE A 67 3.21 0.35 -1.29
C PHE A 67 4.31 1.10 -0.54
N GLY A 68 4.94 2.05 -1.24
CA GLY A 68 6.10 2.79 -0.75
C GLY A 68 7.38 1.96 -0.72
N SER A 69 8.52 2.62 -0.60
CA SER A 69 9.84 1.98 -0.64
C SER A 69 10.67 2.36 0.59
N THR A 70 10.77 1.44 1.55
CA THR A 70 11.81 1.53 2.59
C THR A 70 12.50 0.18 2.73
N ALA A 71 13.58 0.14 3.51
CA ALA A 71 14.29 -1.10 3.82
C ALA A 71 13.43 -2.08 4.64
N ASN A 72 12.39 -1.56 5.30
CA ASN A 72 11.52 -2.28 6.21
C ASN A 72 10.16 -2.47 5.54
N THR A 73 9.75 -3.70 5.29
CA THR A 73 8.47 -3.98 4.63
C THR A 73 7.70 -5.03 5.41
N HIS A 74 6.48 -4.68 5.82
CA HIS A 74 5.53 -5.65 6.33
C HIS A 74 4.84 -6.36 5.17
N TRP A 75 4.81 -7.68 5.17
CA TRP A 75 4.20 -8.47 4.10
C TRP A 75 2.87 -9.08 4.53
N VAL A 76 1.81 -8.74 3.80
CA VAL A 76 0.48 -9.36 3.96
C VAL A 76 0.25 -10.33 2.81
N TYR A 77 -0.03 -11.58 3.15
CA TYR A 77 -0.35 -12.66 2.22
C TYR A 77 -1.86 -12.90 2.26
N LEU A 78 -2.52 -12.74 1.11
CA LEU A 78 -3.95 -13.01 0.95
C LEU A 78 -4.13 -14.34 0.25
N THR A 79 -4.90 -15.26 0.85
CA THR A 79 -5.31 -16.53 0.25
C THR A 79 -6.78 -16.79 0.55
N ALA A 80 -7.33 -17.91 0.08
CA ALA A 80 -8.71 -18.28 0.36
C ALA A 80 -8.79 -19.72 0.88
N ALA A 81 -9.70 -19.96 1.83
CA ALA A 81 -9.99 -21.27 2.41
C ALA A 81 -10.75 -22.20 1.42
N SER A 82 -10.25 -22.33 0.21
CA SER A 82 -10.90 -23.02 -0.90
C SER A 82 -9.88 -23.58 -1.88
N THR A 83 -10.14 -24.79 -2.37
CA THR A 83 -9.39 -25.39 -3.50
C THR A 83 -9.84 -24.87 -4.86
N ARG A 84 -11.01 -24.23 -4.93
CA ARG A 84 -11.49 -23.51 -6.11
C ARG A 84 -11.09 -22.04 -5.99
N SER A 85 -10.76 -21.43 -7.13
CA SER A 85 -10.51 -19.99 -7.20
C SER A 85 -11.72 -19.18 -6.73
N LEU A 86 -11.45 -18.23 -5.84
CA LEU A 86 -12.38 -17.28 -5.29
C LEU A 86 -12.03 -15.89 -5.82
N GLU A 87 -12.87 -15.37 -6.71
CA GLU A 87 -12.72 -14.00 -7.20
C GLU A 87 -12.93 -13.03 -6.02
N THR A 88 -11.89 -12.27 -5.72
CA THR A 88 -11.82 -11.38 -4.57
C THR A 88 -11.43 -9.99 -5.04
N HIS A 89 -12.24 -8.99 -4.69
CA HIS A 89 -11.91 -7.59 -4.92
C HIS A 89 -11.11 -7.06 -3.73
N VAL A 90 -9.89 -6.60 -3.99
CA VAL A 90 -8.96 -6.08 -2.99
C VAL A 90 -8.84 -4.58 -3.18
N THR A 91 -9.10 -3.81 -2.13
CA THR A 91 -8.87 -2.37 -2.09
C THR A 91 -7.94 -2.03 -0.94
N VAL A 92 -6.99 -1.12 -1.18
CA VAL A 92 -6.07 -0.64 -0.15
C VAL A 92 -6.14 0.87 -0.05
N ARG A 93 -6.16 1.34 1.20
CA ARG A 93 -6.18 2.76 1.57
C ARG A 93 -5.41 2.98 2.87
N ARG A 94 -5.08 4.24 3.18
CA ARG A 94 -4.70 4.62 4.55
C ARG A 94 -5.95 4.83 5.38
N LYS A 95 -5.84 4.65 6.69
CA LYS A 95 -6.95 4.90 7.63
C LYS A 95 -7.35 6.38 7.56
N GLY A 96 -8.62 6.63 7.24
CA GLY A 96 -9.16 8.00 7.08
C GLY A 96 -8.88 8.68 5.74
N ALA A 97 -8.28 7.97 4.76
CA ALA A 97 -8.01 8.48 3.42
C ALA A 97 -8.78 7.73 2.34
N ASP A 98 -8.82 8.30 1.14
CA ASP A 98 -9.34 7.65 -0.06
C ASP A 98 -8.50 6.43 -0.47
N ARG A 99 -9.12 5.52 -1.22
CA ARG A 99 -8.42 4.35 -1.80
C ARG A 99 -7.43 4.77 -2.87
N PHE A 100 -6.26 4.13 -2.86
CA PHE A 100 -5.21 4.36 -3.85
C PHE A 100 -4.86 3.11 -4.66
N TYR A 101 -5.35 1.94 -4.24
CA TYR A 101 -5.16 0.69 -4.95
C TYR A 101 -6.45 -0.14 -4.95
N THR A 102 -6.75 -0.73 -6.10
CA THR A 102 -7.90 -1.60 -6.32
C THR A 102 -7.55 -2.64 -7.36
N GLU A 103 -7.79 -3.92 -7.06
CA GLU A 103 -7.54 -5.03 -7.98
C GLU A 103 -8.52 -6.18 -7.72
N THR A 104 -8.85 -6.94 -8.76
CA THR A 104 -9.62 -8.19 -8.63
C THR A 104 -8.69 -9.36 -8.88
N VAL A 105 -8.65 -10.32 -7.97
CA VAL A 105 -7.67 -11.42 -7.94
C VAL A 105 -8.35 -12.77 -7.66
N SER A 106 -7.71 -13.88 -8.02
CA SER A 106 -8.26 -15.24 -7.89
C SER A 106 -7.60 -16.05 -6.76
N LEU A 107 -8.10 -15.92 -5.55
CA LEU A 107 -7.50 -16.58 -4.38
C LEU A 107 -7.89 -18.07 -4.25
N SER A 108 -6.96 -18.92 -3.82
CA SER A 108 -7.22 -20.32 -3.43
C SER A 108 -6.11 -20.83 -2.53
N HIS A 109 -6.19 -22.06 -2.00
CA HIS A 109 -5.05 -22.65 -1.27
C HIS A 109 -3.77 -22.70 -2.12
N ALA A 110 -3.88 -22.78 -3.45
CA ALA A 110 -2.74 -22.85 -4.37
C ALA A 110 -2.34 -21.50 -5.01
N SER A 111 -3.10 -20.43 -4.77
CA SER A 111 -2.85 -19.09 -5.33
C SER A 111 -3.01 -18.01 -4.28
N TYR A 112 -2.02 -17.14 -4.14
CA TYR A 112 -2.06 -16.05 -3.19
C TYR A 112 -1.66 -14.72 -3.81
N VAL A 113 -2.02 -13.64 -3.13
CA VAL A 113 -1.53 -12.29 -3.40
C VAL A 113 -0.63 -11.86 -2.27
N VAL A 114 0.43 -11.13 -2.59
CA VAL A 114 1.30 -10.54 -1.58
C VAL A 114 1.30 -9.01 -1.71
N LEU A 115 1.06 -8.36 -0.58
CA LEU A 115 1.03 -6.91 -0.44
C LEU A 115 2.14 -6.49 0.52
N GLY A 116 3.10 -5.71 0.04
CA GLY A 116 4.18 -5.14 0.84
C GLY A 116 3.84 -3.72 1.28
N PHE A 117 3.95 -3.45 2.57
CA PHE A 117 3.76 -2.12 3.14
C PHE A 117 5.12 -1.58 3.57
N GLY A 118 5.70 -0.72 2.73
CA GLY A 118 7.04 -0.19 2.92
C GLY A 118 7.07 1.21 3.53
N GLN A 119 5.97 1.97 3.49
CA GLN A 119 5.89 3.29 4.12
C GLN A 119 5.10 3.21 5.43
N PRO A 120 5.63 3.67 6.58
CA PRO A 120 4.90 3.67 7.84
C PRO A 120 3.57 4.43 7.73
N SER A 121 2.47 3.73 7.99
CA SER A 121 1.12 4.27 8.11
C SER A 121 0.18 3.16 8.59
N THR A 122 -0.98 3.53 9.14
CA THR A 122 -2.05 2.54 9.33
C THR A 122 -2.81 2.34 8.03
N TYR A 123 -2.67 1.15 7.43
CA TYR A 123 -3.38 0.78 6.21
C TYR A 123 -4.64 0.00 6.51
N VAL A 124 -5.58 0.06 5.57
CA VAL A 124 -6.78 -0.74 5.57
C VAL A 124 -6.89 -1.47 4.24
N VAL A 125 -6.97 -2.80 4.33
CA VAL A 125 -7.21 -3.71 3.21
C VAL A 125 -8.66 -4.17 3.29
N ASP A 126 -9.47 -3.65 2.37
CA ASP A 126 -10.87 -4.03 2.22
C ASP A 126 -10.96 -5.15 1.17
N LEU A 127 -11.59 -6.25 1.54
CA LEU A 127 -11.75 -7.47 0.73
C LEU A 127 -13.23 -7.67 0.45
N SER A 128 -13.60 -7.93 -0.79
CA SER A 128 -14.98 -8.30 -1.14
C SER A 128 -15.06 -9.57 -1.96
N VAL A 129 -15.94 -10.47 -1.54
CA VAL A 129 -16.21 -11.75 -2.19
C VAL A 129 -17.71 -11.92 -2.32
N ALA A 130 -18.20 -12.12 -3.54
CA ALA A 130 -19.62 -12.34 -3.82
C ALA A 130 -20.60 -11.32 -3.19
N GLY A 131 -20.13 -10.07 -2.99
CA GLY A 131 -20.91 -8.98 -2.38
C GLY A 131 -20.75 -8.84 -0.87
N GLU A 132 -20.14 -9.81 -0.19
CA GLU A 132 -19.75 -9.71 1.21
C GLU A 132 -18.43 -8.96 1.34
N THR A 133 -18.21 -8.28 2.47
CA THR A 133 -17.01 -7.46 2.69
C THR A 133 -16.35 -7.75 4.03
N ALA A 134 -15.03 -7.81 4.04
CA ALA A 134 -14.21 -7.86 5.24
C ALA A 134 -13.10 -6.81 5.20
N THR A 135 -12.66 -6.39 6.38
CA THR A 135 -11.64 -5.35 6.54
C THR A 135 -10.49 -5.86 7.40
N VAL A 136 -9.26 -5.68 6.91
CA VAL A 136 -8.02 -5.97 7.64
C VAL A 136 -7.25 -4.68 7.84
N GLU A 137 -6.97 -4.34 9.09
CA GLU A 137 -6.09 -3.23 9.44
C GLU A 137 -4.65 -3.73 9.51
N VAL A 138 -3.73 -2.99 8.89
CA VAL A 138 -2.28 -3.17 9.02
C VAL A 138 -1.76 -1.97 9.80
N PRO A 139 -1.49 -2.15 11.10
CA PRO A 139 -0.98 -1.08 11.95
C PRO A 139 0.37 -0.52 11.47
N GLU A 140 0.63 0.75 11.77
CA GLU A 140 1.87 1.43 11.38
C GLU A 140 3.12 0.78 12.01
N ASP A 141 2.99 0.28 13.23
CA ASP A 141 4.02 -0.40 14.02
C ASP A 141 4.41 -1.77 13.45
N PHE A 142 3.75 -2.27 12.40
CA PHE A 142 4.23 -3.43 11.65
C PHE A 142 5.30 -3.06 10.61
N VAL A 143 5.38 -1.79 10.19
CA VAL A 143 6.39 -1.30 9.26
C VAL A 143 7.57 -0.76 10.05
N ASP A 144 8.31 -1.66 10.68
CA ASP A 144 9.44 -1.36 11.55
C ASP A 144 10.66 -2.23 11.17
N CYS A 145 11.71 -2.24 12.01
CA CYS A 145 12.90 -3.03 11.73
C CYS A 145 12.71 -4.56 11.88
N ASN A 146 11.55 -4.99 12.36
CA ASN A 146 11.28 -6.40 12.60
C ASN A 146 10.87 -7.09 11.29
N ASP A 147 11.32 -8.33 11.10
CA ASP A 147 10.77 -9.18 10.05
C ASP A 147 9.38 -9.64 10.49
N SER A 148 8.36 -9.08 9.85
CA SER A 148 6.97 -9.32 10.20
C SER A 148 6.12 -9.62 8.97
N SER A 149 5.20 -10.57 9.15
CA SER A 149 4.27 -10.97 8.10
C SER A 149 2.91 -11.35 8.67
N GLN A 150 1.89 -11.18 7.85
CA GLN A 150 0.51 -11.51 8.17
C GLN A 150 -0.07 -12.40 7.07
N LEU A 151 -0.78 -13.44 7.46
CA LEU A 151 -1.62 -14.24 6.58
C LEU A 151 -3.08 -13.84 6.81
N VAL A 152 -3.79 -13.60 5.71
CA VAL A 152 -5.23 -13.38 5.67
C VAL A 152 -5.86 -14.47 4.82
N VAL A 153 -6.74 -15.25 5.42
CA VAL A 153 -7.46 -16.33 4.74
C VAL A 153 -8.92 -15.91 4.55
N VAL A 154 -9.32 -15.76 3.30
CA VAL A 154 -10.68 -15.35 2.91
C VAL A 154 -11.58 -16.57 2.74
N ARG A 155 -12.80 -16.52 3.25
CA ARG A 155 -13.81 -17.56 3.06
C ARG A 155 -14.83 -17.17 2.00
N SER A 156 -15.55 -18.16 1.49
CA SER A 156 -16.60 -17.94 0.49
C SER A 156 -17.81 -17.16 1.02
N ASP A 157 -17.98 -17.08 2.34
CA ASP A 157 -19.00 -16.28 3.02
C ASP A 157 -18.53 -14.84 3.32
N GLY A 158 -17.37 -14.44 2.80
CA GLY A 158 -16.77 -13.12 3.01
C GLY A 158 -16.10 -12.94 4.38
N THR A 159 -16.13 -13.94 5.27
CA THR A 159 -15.38 -13.87 6.53
C THR A 159 -13.88 -14.03 6.30
N VAL A 160 -13.07 -13.51 7.23
CA VAL A 160 -11.61 -13.59 7.15
C VAL A 160 -10.99 -14.09 8.45
N GLU A 161 -9.96 -14.91 8.32
CA GLU A 161 -9.06 -15.28 9.41
C GLU A 161 -7.71 -14.59 9.24
N LYS A 162 -7.09 -14.25 10.36
CA LYS A 162 -5.83 -13.51 10.40
C LYS A 162 -4.87 -14.19 11.35
N SER A 163 -3.66 -14.43 10.86
CA SER A 163 -2.53 -14.88 11.65
C SER A 163 -1.34 -13.96 11.35
N SER A 164 -0.50 -13.68 12.33
CA SER A 164 0.68 -12.83 12.14
C SER A 164 1.85 -13.37 12.94
N GLN A 165 3.05 -13.22 12.38
CA GLN A 165 4.30 -13.50 13.06
C GLN A 165 5.24 -12.32 12.87
N THR A 166 5.92 -11.93 13.95
CA THR A 166 6.95 -10.88 13.96
C THR A 166 8.15 -11.35 14.76
N THR A 167 9.35 -11.05 14.27
CA THR A 167 10.58 -11.20 15.06
C THR A 167 10.67 -10.01 16.02
N GLN A 168 10.50 -10.19 17.31
CA GLN A 168 10.58 -9.05 18.23
C GLN A 168 12.05 -8.71 18.54
N VAL A 169 12.60 -7.66 17.92
CA VAL A 169 13.89 -7.08 18.28
C VAL A 169 13.73 -5.61 18.74
N GLU A 170 14.72 -5.11 19.47
CA GLU A 170 14.78 -3.69 19.83
C GLU A 170 15.20 -2.88 18.60
N CYS A 171 14.25 -2.15 18.00
CA CYS A 171 14.56 -1.26 16.90
C CYS A 171 15.35 -0.05 17.41
N GLY A 172 16.51 0.19 16.81
CA GLY A 172 17.29 1.40 17.06
C GLY A 172 16.55 2.66 16.62
N PRO A 173 17.05 3.86 16.98
CA PRO A 173 16.46 5.11 16.51
C PRO A 173 16.45 5.15 14.97
N LEU A 174 15.27 5.46 14.40
CA LEU A 174 15.04 5.69 12.97
C LEU A 174 15.73 6.96 12.47
#